data_AF-A0A2D5BT00-F1
#
_entry.id   AF-A0A2D5BT00-F1
#
_cell.length_a   1.000
_cell.length_b   1.000
_cell.length_c   1.000
_cell.angle_alpha   90.00
_cell.angle_beta   90.00
_cell.angle_gamma   90.00
#
_symmetry.space_group_name_H-M   'P 1'
#
loop_
_entity.id
_entity.type
_entity.pdbx_description
1 polymer ?
#
loop_
_entity_poly.entity_id
_entity_poly.type
_entity_poly.pdbx_seq_one_letter_code
_entity_poly.pdbx_strand_id
1 'polypeptide(L)'
;METLIALAMKFWMWSVLIALIIIGFLINLFDKNKKTDNRVNFKYEEYPHMTPIRIATKDKGFWGAILMWLLGVRHWEIVKDFHYKLDGQDYVIPAGFKFDGASIPKFLASFLSPVGVLLIGGLIHDYAYKYSALLPLNKDVGVPILMLDQKKADEIFRDINIEINGFYFLNYLAYYALRLGGFFVWNKHRKVGAKI
;
A
#
# COMPACT_ATOMS: atom_id res chain seq x y z
N MET A 1 -26.10 -10.82 -27.34
CA MET A 1 -26.06 -10.88 -25.86
C MET A 1 -25.27 -12.09 -25.39
N GLU A 2 -25.59 -13.31 -25.85
CA GLU A 2 -24.84 -14.54 -25.50
C GLU A 2 -23.35 -14.50 -25.88
N THR A 3 -23.02 -14.01 -27.07
CA THR A 3 -21.61 -13.87 -27.52
C THR A 3 -20.82 -12.89 -26.65
N LEU A 4 -21.45 -11.82 -26.18
CA LEU A 4 -20.81 -10.78 -25.36
C LEU A 4 -20.61 -11.27 -23.92
N ILE A 5 -21.59 -12.00 -23.37
CA ILE A 5 -21.46 -12.67 -22.07
C ILE A 5 -20.37 -13.75 -22.14
N ALA A 6 -20.32 -14.55 -23.21
CA ALA A 6 -19.28 -15.56 -23.41
C ALA A 6 -17.88 -14.95 -23.47
N LEU A 7 -17.71 -13.83 -24.19
CA LEU A 7 -16.44 -13.10 -24.22
C LEU A 7 -16.09 -12.52 -22.84
N ALA A 8 -17.05 -11.96 -22.12
CA ALA A 8 -16.83 -11.43 -20.78
C ALA A 8 -16.40 -12.53 -19.79
N MET A 9 -17.02 -13.70 -19.84
CA MET A 9 -16.62 -14.84 -18.99
C MET A 9 -15.24 -15.39 -19.41
N LYS A 10 -14.96 -15.47 -20.72
CA LYS A 10 -13.67 -15.93 -21.23
C LYS A 10 -12.52 -15.01 -20.82
N PHE A 11 -12.75 -13.71 -20.82
CA PHE A 11 -11.75 -12.69 -20.46
C PHE A 11 -12.10 -11.97 -19.15
N TRP A 12 -12.55 -12.74 -18.15
CA TRP A 12 -13.11 -12.20 -16.91
C TRP A 12 -12.20 -11.19 -16.19
N MET A 13 -10.87 -11.36 -16.24
CA MET A 13 -9.92 -10.41 -15.64
C MET A 13 -10.05 -9.00 -16.26
N TRP A 14 -10.15 -8.94 -17.59
CA TRP A 14 -10.38 -7.70 -18.32
C TRP A 14 -11.78 -7.16 -18.06
N SER A 15 -12.79 -8.03 -17.98
CA SER A 15 -14.15 -7.61 -17.62
C SER A 15 -14.21 -6.97 -16.24
N VAL A 16 -13.53 -7.54 -15.25
CA VAL A 16 -13.41 -6.95 -13.90
C VAL A 16 -12.69 -5.60 -13.96
N LEU A 17 -11.55 -5.52 -14.65
CA LEU A 17 -10.81 -4.26 -14.79
C LEU A 17 -11.67 -3.16 -15.44
N ILE A 18 -12.31 -3.47 -16.57
CA ILE A 18 -13.17 -2.55 -17.29
C ILE A 18 -14.34 -2.10 -16.40
N ALA A 19 -14.97 -3.02 -15.67
CA ALA A 19 -16.05 -2.69 -14.74
C ALA A 19 -15.56 -1.74 -13.64
N LEU A 20 -14.39 -1.97 -13.05
CA LEU A 20 -13.80 -1.08 -12.04
C LEU A 20 -13.49 0.31 -12.61
N ILE A 21 -12.98 0.40 -13.84
CA ILE A 21 -12.72 1.68 -14.51
C ILE A 21 -14.03 2.43 -14.76
N ILE A 22 -15.06 1.77 -15.28
CA ILE A 22 -16.36 2.38 -15.55
C ILE A 22 -17.00 2.86 -14.24
N ILE A 23 -17.01 2.04 -13.19
CA ILE A 23 -17.53 2.44 -11.87
C ILE A 23 -16.75 3.64 -11.33
N GLY A 24 -15.41 3.60 -11.39
CA GLY A 24 -14.57 4.71 -10.96
C GLY A 24 -14.85 6.00 -11.75
N PHE A 25 -15.06 5.88 -13.06
CA PHE A 25 -15.42 7.01 -13.92
C PHE A 25 -16.80 7.58 -13.59
N LEU A 26 -17.82 6.72 -13.40
CA LEU A 26 -19.16 7.15 -13.00
C LEU A 26 -19.12 7.87 -11.65
N ILE A 27 -18.41 7.32 -10.66
CA ILE A 27 -18.21 7.98 -9.37
C ILE A 27 -17.54 9.34 -9.58
N ASN A 28 -16.51 9.45 -10.42
CA ASN A 28 -15.85 10.71 -10.71
C ASN A 28 -16.79 11.76 -11.33
N LEU A 29 -17.73 11.35 -12.19
CA LEU A 29 -18.71 12.24 -12.81
C LEU A 29 -19.74 12.77 -11.80
N PHE A 30 -20.19 11.93 -10.86
CA PHE A 30 -21.25 12.29 -9.91
C PHE A 30 -20.75 12.83 -8.57
N ASP A 31 -19.45 12.70 -8.27
CA ASP A 31 -18.87 13.24 -7.05
C ASP A 31 -18.67 14.75 -7.15
N LYS A 32 -19.62 15.49 -6.58
CA LYS A 32 -19.62 16.96 -6.51
C LYS A 32 -18.62 17.51 -5.47
N ASN A 33 -18.05 16.66 -4.62
CA ASN A 33 -17.17 17.04 -3.51
C ASN A 33 -15.72 16.61 -3.75
N LYS A 34 -15.15 17.00 -4.90
CA LYS A 34 -13.74 16.76 -5.30
C LYS A 34 -12.70 17.47 -4.41
N LYS A 35 -12.77 17.35 -3.10
CA LYS A 35 -11.68 17.70 -2.20
C LYS A 35 -10.78 16.48 -2.03
N THR A 36 -10.00 16.21 -3.07
CA THR A 36 -8.83 15.32 -2.98
C THR A 36 -7.70 15.98 -2.18
N ASP A 37 -7.73 17.31 -2.09
CA ASP A 37 -6.65 18.11 -1.56
C ASP A 37 -6.77 18.27 -0.04
N ASN A 38 -5.63 18.21 0.65
CA ASN A 38 -5.49 18.45 2.08
C ASN A 38 -6.32 17.51 2.97
N ARG A 39 -6.31 16.20 2.68
CA ARG A 39 -6.93 15.20 3.56
C ARG A 39 -6.07 14.99 4.80
N VAL A 40 -4.77 14.83 4.55
CA VAL A 40 -3.75 14.68 5.58
C VAL A 40 -2.55 15.61 5.36
N ASN A 41 -2.66 16.56 4.40
CA ASN A 41 -1.63 17.56 4.08
C ASN A 41 -0.24 16.91 3.94
N PHE A 42 -0.20 15.80 3.20
CA PHE A 42 0.94 14.94 3.07
C PHE A 42 1.99 15.59 2.17
N LYS A 43 3.22 15.73 2.69
CA LYS A 43 4.33 16.34 1.96
C LYS A 43 5.60 15.53 2.12
N TYR A 44 6.41 15.51 1.09
CA TYR A 44 7.73 14.88 1.06
C TYR A 44 8.60 15.66 0.08
N GLU A 45 9.90 15.71 0.33
CA GLU A 45 10.86 16.43 -0.52
C GLU A 45 11.44 15.53 -1.60
N GLU A 46 11.72 14.27 -1.25
CA GLU A 46 12.31 13.27 -2.13
C GLU A 46 11.50 11.98 -2.10
N TYR A 47 11.49 11.23 -3.20
CA TYR A 47 10.94 9.88 -3.22
C TYR A 47 11.79 8.92 -2.34
N PRO A 48 11.20 7.83 -1.80
CA PRO A 48 11.95 6.87 -0.99
C PRO A 48 13.04 6.20 -1.83
N HIS A 49 14.27 6.25 -1.35
CA HIS A 49 15.38 5.52 -1.93
C HIS A 49 15.34 4.08 -1.42
N MET A 50 15.18 3.12 -2.34
CA MET A 50 15.04 1.71 -1.99
C MET A 50 15.84 0.80 -2.92
N THR A 51 16.23 -0.36 -2.40
CA THR A 51 16.92 -1.41 -3.16
C THR A 51 16.13 -2.72 -3.08
N PRO A 52 16.06 -3.51 -4.16
CA PRO A 52 15.37 -4.79 -4.14
C PRO A 52 16.15 -5.83 -3.35
N ILE A 53 15.46 -6.59 -2.50
CA ILE A 53 16.04 -7.73 -1.80
C ILE A 53 16.08 -8.93 -2.75
N ARG A 54 17.22 -9.63 -2.77
CA ARG A 54 17.42 -10.82 -3.60
C ARG A 54 16.48 -11.95 -3.17
N ILE A 55 15.73 -12.50 -4.12
CA ILE A 55 15.02 -13.78 -3.94
C ILE A 55 16.04 -14.90 -4.18
N ALA A 56 16.40 -15.63 -3.13
CA ALA A 56 17.44 -16.67 -3.17
C ALA A 56 16.94 -17.99 -3.77
N THR A 57 16.63 -18.01 -5.06
CA THR A 57 16.11 -19.20 -5.78
C THR A 57 17.19 -20.23 -6.13
N LYS A 58 18.46 -19.81 -6.23
CA LYS A 58 19.57 -20.64 -6.77
C LYS A 58 19.72 -21.98 -6.07
N ASP A 59 19.55 -22.03 -4.75
CA ASP A 59 19.84 -23.21 -3.92
C ASP A 59 18.57 -23.94 -3.46
N LYS A 60 17.44 -23.72 -4.14
CA LYS A 60 16.11 -24.22 -3.74
C LYS A 60 15.58 -25.38 -4.60
N GLY A 61 16.36 -25.80 -5.61
CA GLY A 61 15.94 -26.80 -6.60
C GLY A 61 14.85 -26.27 -7.54
N PHE A 62 14.52 -27.03 -8.58
CA PHE A 62 13.57 -26.60 -9.63
C PHE A 62 12.18 -26.28 -9.06
N TRP A 63 11.53 -27.22 -8.38
CA TRP A 63 10.19 -27.03 -7.83
C TRP A 63 10.13 -25.96 -6.73
N GLY A 64 11.17 -25.87 -5.90
CA GLY A 64 11.28 -24.81 -4.88
C GLY A 64 11.40 -23.42 -5.51
N ALA A 65 12.21 -23.29 -6.57
CA ALA A 65 12.35 -22.05 -7.31
C ALA A 65 11.02 -21.65 -8.00
N ILE A 66 10.29 -22.61 -8.59
CA ILE A 66 8.97 -22.36 -9.19
C ILE A 66 7.96 -21.89 -8.14
N LEU A 67 7.89 -22.55 -6.98
CA LEU A 67 7.00 -22.12 -5.90
C LEU A 67 7.34 -20.71 -5.41
N MET A 68 8.62 -20.39 -5.24
CA MET A 68 9.06 -19.05 -4.85
C MET A 68 8.73 -18.00 -5.92
N TRP A 69 8.82 -18.35 -7.20
CA TRP A 69 8.47 -17.46 -8.30
C TRP A 69 6.96 -17.18 -8.36
N LEU A 70 6.13 -18.21 -8.23
CA LEU A 70 4.67 -18.10 -8.34
C LEU A 70 4.00 -17.53 -7.08
N LEU A 71 4.56 -17.82 -5.90
CA LEU A 71 3.98 -17.45 -4.61
C LEU A 71 4.66 -16.27 -3.92
N GLY A 72 5.93 -16.02 -4.23
CA GLY A 72 6.72 -14.98 -3.58
C GLY A 72 6.36 -13.57 -4.03
N VAL A 73 6.59 -12.61 -3.14
CA VAL A 73 6.55 -11.18 -3.42
C VAL A 73 7.96 -10.61 -3.27
N ARG A 74 8.32 -9.65 -4.12
CA ARG A 74 9.60 -8.94 -4.02
C ARG A 74 9.58 -8.04 -2.80
N HIS A 75 10.56 -8.20 -1.91
CA HIS A 75 10.75 -7.30 -0.80
C HIS A 75 11.78 -6.22 -1.18
N TRP A 76 11.64 -5.07 -0.56
CA TRP A 76 12.46 -3.88 -0.75
C TRP A 76 13.00 -3.41 0.58
N GLU A 77 14.14 -2.75 0.55
CA GLU A 77 14.79 -2.15 1.72
C GLU A 77 15.03 -0.67 1.47
N ILE A 78 14.63 0.18 2.42
CA ILE A 78 14.90 1.61 2.40
C ILE A 78 16.39 1.82 2.68
N VAL A 79 17.09 2.52 1.78
CA VAL A 79 18.56 2.71 1.87
C VAL A 79 18.95 4.09 2.41
N LYS A 80 18.02 5.03 2.44
CA LYS A 80 18.17 6.38 3.01
C LYS A 80 16.90 6.71 3.78
N ASP A 81 17.04 7.34 4.94
CA ASP A 81 15.92 7.78 5.75
C ASP A 81 14.90 8.55 4.90
N PHE A 82 13.65 8.11 4.94
CA PHE A 82 12.56 8.72 4.20
C PHE A 82 11.80 9.68 5.12
N HIS A 83 11.98 10.98 4.89
CA HIS A 83 11.35 12.04 5.66
C HIS A 83 10.05 12.49 5.00
N TYR A 84 8.99 12.65 5.79
CA TYR A 84 7.70 13.11 5.29
C TYR A 84 6.94 13.87 6.37
N LYS A 85 5.97 14.68 5.94
CA LYS A 85 5.03 15.41 6.78
C LYS A 85 3.64 14.83 6.62
N LEU A 86 2.95 14.65 7.74
CA LEU A 86 1.57 14.20 7.81
C LEU A 86 0.85 15.07 8.86
N ASP A 87 -0.25 15.71 8.47
CA ASP A 87 -1.02 16.64 9.31
C ASP A 87 -0.16 17.75 9.94
N GLY A 88 0.86 18.21 9.21
CA GLY A 88 1.79 19.25 9.68
C GLY A 88 2.89 18.75 10.63
N GLN A 89 2.93 17.46 10.96
CA GLN A 89 3.94 16.83 11.81
C GLN A 89 4.99 16.10 10.96
N ASP A 90 6.27 16.24 11.31
CA ASP A 90 7.39 15.56 10.67
C ASP A 90 7.60 14.13 11.19
N TYR A 91 7.75 13.19 10.27
CA TYR A 91 7.99 11.77 10.51
C TYR A 91 9.15 11.23 9.66
N VAL A 92 9.68 10.09 10.08
CA VAL A 92 10.77 9.39 9.38
C VAL A 92 10.54 7.89 9.33
N ILE A 93 10.81 7.28 8.18
CA ILE A 93 11.05 5.83 8.06
C ILE A 93 12.57 5.64 7.95
N PRO A 94 13.23 5.04 8.96
CA PRO A 94 14.67 4.85 8.94
C PRO A 94 15.14 3.89 7.84
N ALA A 95 16.36 4.11 7.36
CA ALA A 95 17.08 3.16 6.55
C ALA A 95 17.16 1.77 7.21
N GLY A 96 17.14 0.72 6.40
CA GLY A 96 17.04 -0.68 6.82
C GLY A 96 15.60 -1.17 7.02
N PHE A 97 14.59 -0.31 6.88
CA PHE A 97 13.20 -0.76 6.87
C PHE A 97 12.91 -1.62 5.64
N LYS A 98 12.30 -2.78 5.87
CA LYS A 98 11.95 -3.77 4.82
C LYS A 98 10.45 -3.86 4.66
N PHE A 99 10.00 -3.87 3.41
CA PHE A 99 8.59 -3.83 3.05
C PHE A 99 8.35 -4.53 1.70
N ASP A 100 7.11 -4.87 1.38
CA ASP A 100 6.73 -5.59 0.15
C ASP A 100 5.72 -4.83 -0.73
N GLY A 101 5.29 -3.65 -0.28
CA GLY A 101 4.48 -2.72 -1.07
C GLY A 101 2.99 -3.01 -0.93
N ALA A 102 2.19 -2.52 -1.88
CA ALA A 102 0.75 -2.67 -1.77
C ALA A 102 0.30 -4.13 -1.93
N SER A 103 -0.55 -4.58 -1.00
CA SER A 103 -1.22 -5.89 -1.04
C SER A 103 -2.28 -5.95 -2.15
N ILE A 104 -1.85 -6.25 -3.38
CA ILE A 104 -2.71 -6.32 -4.56
C ILE A 104 -3.05 -7.79 -4.88
N PRO A 105 -4.33 -8.14 -5.12
CA PRO A 105 -4.70 -9.48 -5.57
C PRO A 105 -3.92 -9.88 -6.83
N LYS A 106 -3.39 -11.11 -6.89
CA LYS A 106 -2.50 -11.55 -7.99
C LYS A 106 -3.06 -11.34 -9.40
N PHE A 107 -4.36 -11.51 -9.60
CA PHE A 107 -4.99 -11.28 -10.90
C PHE A 107 -5.01 -9.78 -11.30
N LEU A 108 -5.02 -8.87 -10.32
CA LEU A 108 -4.86 -7.43 -10.55
C LEU A 108 -3.39 -7.02 -10.67
N ALA A 109 -2.45 -7.83 -10.19
CA ALA A 109 -1.01 -7.53 -10.27
C ALA A 109 -0.49 -7.45 -11.72
N SER A 110 -1.22 -8.02 -12.70
CA SER A 110 -0.95 -7.83 -14.13
C SER A 110 -1.20 -6.41 -14.61
N PHE A 111 -2.01 -5.63 -13.89
CA PHE A 111 -2.40 -4.26 -14.26
C PHE A 111 -1.90 -3.22 -13.26
N LEU A 112 -1.75 -3.60 -11.99
CA LEU A 112 -1.36 -2.73 -10.90
C LEU A 112 -0.11 -3.27 -10.22
N SER A 113 1.00 -2.55 -10.33
CA SER A 113 2.25 -2.91 -9.65
C SER A 113 2.13 -2.66 -8.14
N PRO A 114 2.59 -3.61 -7.28
CA PRO A 114 2.69 -3.40 -5.83
C PRO A 114 3.54 -2.19 -5.41
N VAL A 115 4.50 -1.81 -6.26
CA VAL A 115 5.37 -0.63 -6.09
C VAL A 115 5.06 0.48 -7.10
N GLY A 116 3.85 0.47 -7.66
CA GLY A 116 3.35 1.50 -8.57
C GLY A 116 2.71 2.67 -7.83
N VAL A 117 1.50 3.03 -8.25
CA VAL A 117 0.77 4.20 -7.73
C VAL A 117 0.51 4.17 -6.21
N LEU A 118 0.51 2.98 -5.58
CA LEU A 118 0.25 2.84 -4.14
C LEU A 118 1.53 2.80 -3.28
N LEU A 119 2.71 3.05 -3.88
CA LEU A 119 4.01 2.84 -3.23
C LEU A 119 4.18 3.63 -1.92
N ILE A 120 3.98 4.96 -1.95
CA ILE A 120 4.25 5.83 -0.79
C ILE A 120 3.32 5.49 0.37
N GLY A 121 2.01 5.41 0.10
CA GLY A 121 1.04 5.02 1.12
C GLY A 121 1.31 3.61 1.62
N GLY A 122 1.67 2.66 0.74
CA GLY A 122 2.02 1.29 1.10
C GLY A 122 3.25 1.18 2.00
N LEU A 123 4.30 1.96 1.72
CA LEU A 123 5.50 2.02 2.55
C LEU A 123 5.18 2.50 3.98
N ILE A 124 4.42 3.58 4.10
CA ILE A 124 4.01 4.13 5.41
C ILE A 124 3.06 3.17 6.13
N HIS A 125 2.17 2.51 5.39
CA HIS A 125 1.24 1.50 5.91
C HIS A 125 1.97 0.29 6.46
N ASP A 126 2.93 -0.28 5.73
CA ASP A 126 3.74 -1.41 6.19
C ASP A 126 4.52 -1.06 7.47
N TYR A 127 5.05 0.16 7.54
CA TYR A 127 5.73 0.66 8.75
C TYR A 127 4.76 0.77 9.93
N ALA A 128 3.62 1.43 9.72
CA ALA A 128 2.56 1.56 10.71
C ALA A 128 2.02 0.20 11.17
N TYR A 129 1.88 -0.76 10.27
CA TYR A 129 1.42 -2.12 10.59
C TYR A 129 2.44 -2.89 11.43
N LYS A 130 3.72 -2.78 11.09
CA LYS A 130 4.79 -3.46 11.82
C LYS A 130 4.95 -2.92 13.23
N TYR A 131 4.93 -1.59 13.40
CA TYR A 131 5.25 -0.95 14.69
C TYR A 131 4.03 -0.44 15.45
N SER A 132 2.83 -0.46 14.87
CA SER A 132 1.61 0.17 15.39
C SER A 132 1.83 1.64 15.74
N ALA A 133 2.69 2.29 14.97
CA ALA A 133 3.06 3.68 15.19
C ALA A 133 3.78 4.29 13.98
N LEU A 134 3.80 5.61 13.93
CA LEU A 134 4.71 6.39 13.09
C LEU A 134 5.78 7.03 13.96
N LEU A 135 7.02 7.07 13.46
CA LEU A 135 8.16 7.61 14.17
C LEU A 135 8.31 9.11 13.88
N PRO A 136 8.12 10.00 14.87
CA PRO A 136 8.34 11.44 14.67
C PRO A 136 9.83 11.72 14.44
N LEU A 137 10.15 12.69 13.57
CA LEU A 137 11.53 13.07 13.26
C LEU A 137 12.26 13.63 14.50
N ASN A 138 11.59 14.49 15.26
CA ASN A 138 12.14 15.13 16.45
C ASN A 138 11.72 14.39 17.72
N LYS A 139 12.50 13.40 18.15
CA LYS A 139 12.32 12.72 19.44
C LYS A 139 12.52 13.67 20.64
N ASP A 140 13.33 14.71 20.45
CA ASP A 140 13.80 15.60 21.51
C ASP A 140 12.78 16.66 21.96
N VAL A 141 11.72 16.89 21.18
CA VAL A 141 10.69 17.92 21.46
C VAL A 141 9.52 17.35 22.27
N GLY A 142 9.65 16.13 22.82
CA GLY A 142 8.58 15.51 23.61
C GLY A 142 7.34 15.15 22.78
N VAL A 143 7.46 15.06 21.46
CA VAL A 143 6.38 14.59 20.58
C VAL A 143 6.23 13.10 20.80
N PRO A 144 5.10 12.63 21.38
CA PRO A 144 4.91 11.21 21.62
C PRO A 144 4.86 10.47 20.27
N ILE A 145 5.39 9.26 20.26
CA ILE A 145 5.21 8.31 19.16
C ILE A 145 3.71 8.22 18.87
N LEU A 146 3.31 8.49 17.61
CA LEU A 146 1.90 8.40 17.23
C LEU A 146 1.51 6.93 17.20
N MET A 147 0.90 6.45 18.28
CA MET A 147 0.35 5.10 18.34
C MET A 147 -0.87 4.99 17.43
N LEU A 148 -0.90 3.93 16.64
CA LEU A 148 -1.93 3.67 15.65
C LEU A 148 -2.62 2.34 15.94
N ASP A 149 -3.94 2.33 15.75
CA ASP A 149 -4.66 1.09 15.52
C ASP A 149 -4.68 0.74 14.02
N GLN A 150 -5.20 -0.44 13.70
CA GLN A 150 -5.29 -0.89 12.32
C GLN A 150 -6.10 0.08 11.46
N LYS A 151 -7.23 0.58 12.00
CA LYS A 151 -8.16 1.44 11.27
C LYS A 151 -7.47 2.73 10.85
N LYS A 152 -6.76 3.39 11.78
CA LYS A 152 -6.09 4.65 11.50
C LYS A 152 -4.93 4.45 10.52
N ALA A 153 -4.19 3.35 10.61
CA ALA A 153 -3.17 3.01 9.61
C ALA A 153 -3.79 2.82 8.20
N ASP A 154 -4.93 2.14 8.10
CA ASP A 154 -5.65 1.95 6.84
C ASP A 154 -6.20 3.27 6.28
N GLU A 155 -6.69 4.17 7.15
CA GLU A 155 -7.15 5.51 6.77
C GLU A 155 -6.00 6.38 6.24
N ILE A 156 -4.86 6.38 6.93
CA ILE A 156 -3.65 7.10 6.49
C ILE A 156 -3.20 6.60 5.11
N PHE A 157 -3.15 5.28 4.90
CA PHE A 157 -2.84 4.68 3.60
C PHE A 157 -3.74 5.22 2.49
N ARG A 158 -5.06 5.23 2.72
CA ARG A 158 -6.05 5.73 1.77
C ARG A 158 -5.83 7.20 1.48
N ASP A 159 -5.74 8.01 2.53
CA ASP A 159 -5.73 9.47 2.41
C ASP A 159 -4.45 9.95 1.74
N ILE A 160 -3.28 9.37 2.06
CA ILE A 160 -2.02 9.64 1.37
C ILE A 160 -2.13 9.32 -0.11
N ASN A 161 -2.62 8.13 -0.47
CA ASN A 161 -2.66 7.73 -1.88
C ASN A 161 -3.72 8.50 -2.68
N ILE A 162 -4.81 8.97 -2.05
CA ILE A 162 -5.77 9.90 -2.68
C ILE A 162 -5.11 11.26 -2.91
N GLU A 163 -4.37 11.77 -1.92
CA GLU A 163 -3.74 13.10 -2.02
C GLU A 163 -2.61 13.12 -3.06
N ILE A 164 -1.83 12.05 -3.17
CA ILE A 164 -0.73 11.95 -4.15
C ILE A 164 -1.24 11.66 -5.57
N ASN A 165 -2.19 10.72 -5.71
CA ASN A 165 -2.55 10.17 -7.04
C ASN A 165 -3.94 10.57 -7.54
N GLY A 166 -4.80 11.16 -6.69
CA GLY A 166 -6.16 11.58 -7.05
C GLY A 166 -7.18 10.45 -7.27
N PHE A 167 -6.77 9.17 -7.28
CA PHE A 167 -7.67 8.04 -7.51
C PHE A 167 -8.56 7.73 -6.30
N TYR A 168 -9.64 8.49 -6.12
CA TYR A 168 -10.56 8.34 -4.99
C TYR A 168 -11.14 6.92 -4.87
N PHE A 169 -11.84 6.45 -5.90
CA PHE A 169 -12.52 5.16 -5.89
C PHE A 169 -11.58 3.98 -5.60
N LEU A 170 -10.43 3.92 -6.29
CA LEU A 170 -9.48 2.81 -6.14
C LEU A 170 -8.88 2.75 -4.73
N ASN A 171 -8.59 3.91 -4.12
CA ASN A 171 -8.05 3.97 -2.77
C ASN A 171 -9.08 3.63 -1.70
N TYR A 172 -10.36 3.99 -1.89
CA TYR A 172 -11.42 3.52 -1.02
C TYR A 172 -11.66 2.02 -1.17
N LEU A 173 -11.60 1.48 -2.38
CA LEU A 173 -11.66 0.03 -2.61
C LEU A 173 -10.51 -0.70 -1.88
N ALA A 174 -9.28 -0.19 -2.00
CA ALA A 174 -8.13 -0.73 -1.29
C ALA A 174 -8.28 -0.62 0.24
N TYR A 175 -8.77 0.52 0.75
CA TYR A 175 -9.11 0.69 2.16
C TYR A 175 -10.08 -0.39 2.65
N TYR A 176 -11.20 -0.61 1.96
CA TYR A 176 -12.16 -1.64 2.36
C TYR A 176 -11.55 -3.05 2.32
N ALA A 177 -10.71 -3.35 1.32
CA ALA A 177 -9.98 -4.62 1.26
C ALA A 177 -9.05 -4.81 2.48
N LEU A 178 -8.31 -3.76 2.87
CA LEU A 178 -7.48 -3.76 4.07
C LEU A 178 -8.28 -3.87 5.36
N ARG A 179 -9.45 -3.22 5.46
CA ARG A 179 -10.34 -3.38 6.62
C ARG A 179 -10.84 -4.81 6.78
N LEU A 180 -11.13 -5.49 5.67
CA LEU A 180 -11.66 -6.86 5.67
C LEU A 180 -10.57 -7.93 5.84
N GLY A 181 -9.35 -7.71 5.35
CA GLY A 181 -8.29 -8.72 5.33
C GLY A 181 -7.03 -8.38 6.14
N GLY A 182 -6.78 -7.10 6.44
CA GLY A 182 -5.55 -6.63 7.07
C GLY A 182 -5.38 -7.07 8.53
N PHE A 183 -6.47 -7.47 9.20
CA PHE A 183 -6.42 -7.85 10.61
C PHE A 183 -5.54 -9.09 10.85
N PHE A 184 -5.44 -9.99 9.87
CA PHE A 184 -4.55 -11.15 9.94
C PHE A 184 -3.08 -10.72 10.05
N VAL A 185 -2.67 -9.76 9.22
CA VAL A 185 -1.29 -9.22 9.20
C VAL A 185 -1.04 -8.35 10.43
N TRP A 186 -1.99 -7.49 10.79
CA TRP A 186 -1.93 -6.65 11.98
C TRP A 186 -1.68 -7.49 13.25
N ASN A 187 -2.49 -8.52 13.47
CA ASN A 187 -2.38 -9.40 14.63
C ASN A 187 -1.07 -10.21 14.62
N LYS A 188 -0.58 -10.61 13.43
CA LYS A 188 0.71 -11.29 13.30
C LYS A 188 1.86 -10.41 13.81
N HIS A 189 1.88 -9.11 13.46
CA HIS A 189 2.92 -8.20 13.94
C HIS A 189 2.83 -7.96 15.46
N ARG A 190 1.63 -7.85 16.03
CA ARG A 190 1.46 -7.70 17.48
C ARG A 190 2.01 -8.91 18.25
N LYS A 191 1.87 -10.13 17.71
CA LYS A 191 2.45 -11.35 18.30
C LYS A 191 3.98 -11.36 18.28
N VAL A 192 4.59 -10.77 17.26
CA VAL A 192 6.06 -10.63 17.17
C VAL A 192 6.57 -9.56 18.15
N GLY A 193 5.76 -8.55 18.46
CA GLY A 193 6.09 -7.51 19.44
C GLY A 193 7.19 -6.56 18.97
N ALA A 194 7.25 -6.27 17.66
CA ALA A 194 8.22 -5.33 17.10
C ALA A 194 8.06 -3.93 17.71
N LYS A 195 9.17 -3.32 18.12
CA LYS A 195 9.26 -1.98 18.72
C LYS A 195 10.12 -1.06 17.85
N ILE A 196 9.86 0.24 17.95
CA ILE A 196 10.64 1.33 17.34
C ILE A 196 11.88 1.62 18.18
#